data_AF-A0A3E0C627-F1
#
_entry.id   AF-A0A3E0C627-F1
#
_cell.length_a   1.000
_cell.length_b   1.000
_cell.length_c   1.000
_cell.angle_alpha   90.00
_cell.angle_beta   90.00
_cell.angle_gamma   90.00
#
_symmetry.space_group_name_H-M   'P 1'
#
loop_
_entity.id
_entity.type
_entity.pdbx_description
1 polymer ?
#
loop_
_entity_poly.entity_id
_entity_poly.type
_entity_poly.pdbx_seq_one_letter_code
_entity_poly.pdbx_strand_id
1 'polypeptide(L)'
;MSLKLFPQIAHMTVVEQIGRTPYLDLQWQFLDVTELARRADETKPYVTRGQKFSVWNAERDRKLSPIISYSPPDAQFHKLDRYSDYVLGLHASDFKAKHLTDLCRRFQQYIETDLIEEPVAISGAVISSLLLAPLLKWRASAQNVSRDLVDSLEDIINAISAKLRRAFNADLLTIQNWIFFTYIVIADIAAVGISATVGCYFLKVFRSTSTSKWIATRTDIRVQFAALMLAFTMRFYELEKPFETKLGFSHSVLAELRSVFQEAGNAELEATFTPSQWIFRWLVDKLDAEVFSPLRRTEISGLAALSPTEQNLAVELVRRFATYRVPITVESLAGFLLQFGTTQRIRGALRLLAHVKFYPLWELAHAIERTLAAELNRTGEEKLVISAFGEHTGSAAIMNYLIAHSPLASALKFEPNLPAALAATPTDGCIYIVDDCLLSGTQGLNTLGDLMGTRLRKSHHTLHAPELSTGDKRRLKNRHLRFTYGVVMDEGIKRFQGKDYAKTGLDKRQAKVLFGTIEPSSSKIFNPLGPVGWLSEEERDDMKAFCEEIGYNVLERRSAEKAWTDNRRKESALGFSDMQRLLVFPYNVPKTTLTLLWERSIGDFKWNPLFPGFD
;
A
#
# COMPACT_ATOMS: atom_id res chain seq x y z
N MET A 1 38.70 -25.01 -3.22
CA MET A 1 38.42 -23.94 -2.25
C MET A 1 37.19 -23.12 -2.68
N SER A 2 36.05 -23.46 -2.06
CA SER A 2 35.04 -22.53 -1.53
C SER A 2 34.18 -21.80 -2.59
N LEU A 3 33.22 -22.45 -3.24
CA LEU A 3 31.84 -22.62 -2.75
C LEU A 3 31.33 -21.38 -1.99
N LYS A 4 30.72 -20.48 -2.76
CA LYS A 4 30.03 -19.29 -2.29
C LYS A 4 28.82 -19.70 -1.44
N LEU A 5 28.85 -19.33 -0.16
CA LEU A 5 27.70 -19.26 0.73
C LEU A 5 26.89 -18.02 0.36
N PHE A 6 26.04 -18.13 -0.66
CA PHE A 6 24.79 -17.38 -0.69
C PHE A 6 23.68 -18.41 -0.43
N PRO A 7 22.73 -18.17 0.48
CA PRO A 7 21.50 -18.92 0.44
C PRO A 7 20.87 -18.62 -0.93
N GLN A 8 20.71 -19.63 -1.77
CA GLN A 8 19.76 -19.55 -2.89
C GLN A 8 18.38 -19.39 -2.27
N ILE A 9 17.94 -18.15 -2.09
CA ILE A 9 16.55 -17.85 -1.82
C ILE A 9 15.88 -17.97 -3.18
N ALA A 10 15.05 -19.00 -3.35
CA ALA A 10 14.24 -19.18 -4.55
C ALA A 10 13.42 -17.90 -4.78
N HIS A 11 13.55 -17.29 -5.96
CA HIS A 11 12.62 -16.27 -6.43
C HIS A 11 11.25 -16.92 -6.57
N MET A 12 10.44 -16.89 -5.50
CA MET A 12 9.07 -17.36 -5.57
C MET A 12 8.30 -16.42 -6.48
N THR A 13 7.78 -16.94 -7.59
CA THR A 13 6.89 -16.18 -8.48
C THR A 13 5.60 -15.83 -7.72
N VAL A 14 4.85 -14.82 -8.18
CA VAL A 14 3.51 -14.52 -7.65
C VAL A 14 2.62 -15.76 -7.64
N VAL A 15 2.81 -16.66 -8.61
CA VAL A 15 2.10 -17.95 -8.68
C VAL A 15 2.54 -18.92 -7.59
N GLU A 16 3.83 -19.01 -7.28
CA GLU A 16 4.30 -19.79 -6.15
C GLU A 16 3.83 -19.22 -4.81
N GLN A 17 3.74 -17.89 -4.68
CA GLN A 17 3.15 -17.24 -3.50
C GLN A 17 1.66 -17.56 -3.38
N ILE A 18 0.87 -17.39 -4.45
CA ILE A 18 -0.56 -17.73 -4.52
C ILE A 18 -0.78 -19.21 -4.18
N GLY A 19 -0.02 -20.11 -4.80
CA GLY A 19 -0.13 -21.56 -4.58
C GLY A 19 0.33 -22.03 -3.19
N ARG A 20 1.18 -21.25 -2.51
CA ARG A 20 1.59 -21.50 -1.12
C ARG A 20 0.79 -20.69 -0.10
N THR A 21 -0.12 -19.84 -0.53
CA THR A 21 -0.92 -19.01 0.39
C THR A 21 -1.92 -19.94 1.10
N PRO A 22 -1.78 -20.18 2.42
CA PRO A 22 -2.70 -21.05 3.18
C PRO A 22 -4.14 -20.53 3.20
N TYR A 23 -4.36 -19.32 2.70
CA TYR A 23 -5.61 -18.55 2.78
C TYR A 23 -6.38 -18.50 1.44
N LEU A 24 -5.81 -19.01 0.34
CA LEU A 24 -6.59 -19.45 -0.83
C LEU A 24 -7.03 -20.90 -0.70
N ASP A 25 -6.51 -21.60 0.30
CA ASP A 25 -7.09 -22.84 0.74
C ASP A 25 -8.52 -22.54 1.19
N LEU A 26 -9.50 -23.03 0.43
CA LEU A 26 -10.91 -22.80 0.73
C LEU A 26 -11.29 -23.31 2.14
N GLN A 27 -10.42 -24.11 2.78
CA GLN A 27 -10.54 -24.66 4.14
C GLN A 27 -10.94 -23.68 5.26
N TRP A 28 -10.67 -22.38 5.17
CA TRP A 28 -11.05 -21.44 6.25
C TRP A 28 -12.51 -20.94 6.13
N GLN A 29 -13.15 -21.07 4.96
CA GLN A 29 -14.59 -20.80 4.77
C GLN A 29 -15.41 -22.02 4.38
N PHE A 30 -14.74 -23.06 3.89
CA PHE A 30 -15.30 -24.29 3.37
C PHE A 30 -14.76 -25.49 4.13
N LEU A 31 -15.38 -26.65 3.90
CA LEU A 31 -14.99 -27.90 4.52
C LEU A 31 -13.56 -28.29 4.13
N ASP A 32 -12.77 -28.79 5.10
CA ASP A 32 -11.53 -29.48 4.79
C ASP A 32 -11.81 -30.82 4.11
N VAL A 33 -11.63 -30.83 2.78
CA VAL A 33 -11.84 -31.99 1.91
C VAL A 33 -10.88 -33.12 2.25
N THR A 34 -9.66 -32.82 2.70
CA THR A 34 -8.67 -33.83 3.06
C THR A 34 -9.09 -34.57 4.33
N GLU A 35 -9.51 -33.82 5.34
CA GLU A 35 -10.06 -34.39 6.58
C GLU A 35 -11.37 -35.15 6.32
N LEU A 36 -12.25 -34.63 5.46
CA LEU A 36 -13.46 -35.34 5.05
C LEU A 36 -13.13 -36.66 4.34
N ALA A 37 -12.16 -36.64 3.42
CA ALA A 37 -11.72 -37.83 2.70
C ALA A 37 -11.15 -38.89 3.66
N ARG A 38 -10.31 -38.46 4.61
CA ARG A 38 -9.76 -39.33 5.65
C ARG A 38 -10.87 -40.00 6.46
N ARG A 39 -11.86 -39.23 6.94
CA ARG A 39 -13.02 -39.76 7.67
C ARG A 39 -13.88 -40.71 6.83
N ALA A 40 -14.07 -40.40 5.56
CA ALA A 40 -14.82 -41.24 4.63
C ALA A 40 -14.12 -42.58 4.38
N ASP A 41 -12.79 -42.57 4.25
CA ASP A 41 -11.96 -43.78 4.09
C ASP A 41 -11.92 -44.63 5.37
N GLU A 42 -11.90 -44.01 6.55
CA GLU A 42 -11.92 -44.70 7.85
C GLU A 42 -13.27 -45.35 8.19
N THR A 43 -14.32 -45.00 7.45
CA THR A 43 -15.67 -45.51 7.66
C THR A 43 -15.72 -47.02 7.36
N LYS A 44 -15.86 -47.84 8.41
CA LYS A 44 -16.06 -49.28 8.28
C LYS A 44 -17.45 -49.58 7.70
N PRO A 45 -17.64 -50.66 6.91
CA PRO A 45 -18.96 -51.08 6.49
C PRO A 45 -19.86 -51.42 7.70
N TYR A 46 -21.10 -50.93 7.71
CA TYR A 46 -22.14 -51.23 8.70
C TYR A 46 -23.50 -51.54 8.07
N VAL A 47 -23.61 -51.49 6.74
CA VAL A 47 -24.76 -52.03 6.01
C VAL A 47 -24.54 -53.52 5.83
N THR A 48 -25.52 -54.35 6.20
CA THR A 48 -25.42 -55.80 6.03
C THR A 48 -25.25 -56.15 4.55
N ARG A 49 -24.40 -57.14 4.22
CA ARG A 49 -24.15 -57.51 2.82
C ARG A 49 -25.44 -57.80 2.05
N GLY A 50 -25.59 -57.20 0.88
CA GLY A 50 -26.79 -57.30 0.03
C GLY A 50 -28.06 -56.62 0.57
N GLN A 51 -28.00 -55.94 1.71
CA GLN A 51 -29.15 -55.23 2.29
C GLN A 51 -29.53 -54.02 1.42
N LYS A 52 -30.81 -53.92 1.05
CA LYS A 52 -31.34 -52.79 0.29
C LYS A 52 -31.52 -51.57 1.18
N PHE A 53 -31.40 -50.36 0.61
CA PHE A 53 -31.62 -49.10 1.32
C PHE A 53 -32.95 -49.06 2.09
N SER A 54 -34.06 -49.54 1.51
CA SER A 54 -35.37 -49.52 2.18
C SER A 54 -35.39 -50.32 3.49
N VAL A 55 -34.70 -51.46 3.52
CA VAL A 55 -34.60 -52.33 4.69
C VAL A 55 -33.66 -51.69 5.72
N TRP A 56 -32.47 -51.28 5.29
CA TRP A 56 -31.49 -50.62 6.16
C TRP A 56 -32.06 -49.34 6.79
N ASN A 57 -32.79 -48.53 6.02
CA ASN A 57 -33.39 -47.29 6.48
C ASN A 57 -34.43 -47.51 7.58
N ALA A 58 -35.18 -48.62 7.55
CA ALA A 58 -36.14 -48.97 8.59
C ALA A 58 -35.46 -49.45 9.89
N GLU A 59 -34.24 -49.99 9.79
CA GLU A 59 -33.46 -50.48 10.94
C GLU A 59 -32.59 -49.39 11.59
N ARG A 60 -32.15 -48.40 10.80
CA ARG A 60 -31.23 -47.33 11.22
C ARG A 60 -31.72 -46.56 12.44
N ASP A 61 -33.02 -46.28 12.50
CA ASP A 61 -33.66 -45.45 13.56
C ASP A 61 -33.48 -46.01 14.98
N ARG A 62 -32.85 -47.18 15.14
CA ARG A 62 -32.67 -47.86 16.43
C ARG A 62 -31.24 -47.90 16.98
N LYS A 63 -30.17 -47.61 16.20
CA LYS A 63 -28.82 -48.10 16.58
C LYS A 63 -27.56 -47.29 16.25
N LEU A 64 -27.57 -46.18 15.50
CA LEU A 64 -26.31 -45.56 15.05
C LEU A 64 -26.29 -44.02 15.15
N SER A 65 -25.17 -43.49 15.63
CA SER A 65 -24.81 -42.07 15.49
C SER A 65 -24.41 -41.78 14.03
N PRO A 66 -24.88 -40.69 13.42
CA PRO A 66 -24.52 -40.35 12.04
C PRO A 66 -23.03 -40.01 11.92
N ILE A 67 -22.40 -40.43 10.81
CA ILE A 67 -20.98 -40.10 10.51
C ILE A 67 -20.81 -38.60 10.29
N ILE A 68 -21.79 -37.98 9.64
CA ILE A 68 -21.89 -36.53 9.50
C ILE A 68 -22.72 -36.05 10.69
N SER A 69 -22.04 -35.62 11.74
CA SER A 69 -22.68 -35.07 12.93
C SER A 69 -23.25 -33.69 12.62
N TYR A 70 -24.56 -33.54 12.74
CA TYR A 70 -25.25 -32.25 12.68
C TYR A 70 -26.21 -32.16 13.87
N SER A 71 -26.35 -30.95 14.45
CA SER A 71 -27.26 -30.73 15.58
C SER A 71 -28.70 -30.63 15.04
N PRO A 72 -29.67 -31.44 15.54
CA PRO A 72 -31.06 -31.36 15.11
C PRO A 72 -31.72 -30.10 15.71
N PRO A 73 -32.62 -29.46 14.95
CA PRO A 73 -33.98 -29.97 14.93
C PRO A 73 -34.49 -30.24 13.50
N ASP A 74 -35.25 -31.33 13.38
CA ASP A 74 -36.15 -31.67 12.29
C ASP A 74 -35.62 -32.42 11.05
N ALA A 75 -36.44 -33.38 10.65
CA ALA A 75 -36.23 -34.41 9.64
C ALA A 75 -36.23 -33.91 8.18
N GLN A 76 -35.45 -32.86 7.86
CA GLN A 76 -35.69 -32.05 6.66
C GLN A 76 -34.96 -32.48 5.37
N PHE A 77 -33.96 -33.37 5.40
CA PHE A 77 -33.19 -33.68 4.18
C PHE A 77 -33.82 -34.73 3.23
N HIS A 78 -35.14 -34.98 3.25
CA HIS A 78 -35.77 -36.00 2.36
C HIS A 78 -35.11 -37.38 2.34
N LYS A 79 -34.56 -37.82 3.48
CA LYS A 79 -33.77 -39.07 3.60
C LYS A 79 -32.47 -39.06 2.77
N LEU A 80 -32.02 -37.91 2.26
CA LEU A 80 -30.73 -37.73 1.57
C LEU A 80 -29.58 -38.04 2.52
N ASP A 81 -29.64 -37.51 3.74
CA ASP A 81 -28.70 -37.83 4.83
C ASP A 81 -28.68 -39.34 5.09
N ARG A 82 -29.86 -39.98 5.02
CA ARG A 82 -29.99 -41.42 5.19
C ARG A 82 -29.37 -42.20 4.04
N TYR A 83 -29.60 -41.77 2.82
CA TYR A 83 -29.06 -42.41 1.64
C TYR A 83 -27.53 -42.22 1.54
N SER A 84 -27.03 -41.03 1.86
CA SER A 84 -25.59 -40.74 1.93
C SER A 84 -24.88 -41.68 2.89
N ASP A 85 -25.40 -41.82 4.11
CA ASP A 85 -24.89 -42.73 5.12
C ASP A 85 -25.00 -44.20 4.69
N TYR A 86 -26.11 -44.60 4.06
CA TYR A 86 -26.23 -45.94 3.48
C TYR A 86 -25.11 -46.21 2.46
N VAL A 87 -24.86 -45.28 1.53
CA VAL A 87 -23.80 -45.45 0.51
C VAL A 87 -22.42 -45.49 1.15
N LEU A 88 -22.17 -44.70 2.19
CA LEU A 88 -20.94 -44.76 2.98
C LEU A 88 -20.77 -46.10 3.69
N GLY A 89 -21.84 -46.67 4.25
CA GLY A 89 -21.79 -47.91 5.02
C GLY A 89 -21.75 -49.20 4.20
N LEU A 90 -21.83 -49.13 2.87
CA LEU A 90 -21.80 -50.30 1.99
C LEU A 90 -20.45 -51.04 2.03
N HIS A 91 -20.51 -52.36 1.85
CA HIS A 91 -19.35 -53.15 1.51
C HIS A 91 -18.91 -52.87 0.07
N ALA A 92 -17.60 -52.95 -0.19
CA ALA A 92 -17.05 -52.76 -1.53
C ALA A 92 -17.66 -53.71 -2.58
N SER A 93 -18.02 -54.94 -2.19
CA SER A 93 -18.69 -55.92 -3.06
C SER A 93 -20.13 -55.56 -3.44
N ASP A 94 -20.80 -54.75 -2.61
CA ASP A 94 -22.19 -54.35 -2.79
C ASP A 94 -22.32 -52.98 -3.43
N PHE A 95 -21.26 -52.18 -3.39
CA PHE A 95 -21.22 -50.88 -4.02
C PHE A 95 -21.30 -50.98 -5.55
N LYS A 96 -22.10 -50.10 -6.16
CA LYS A 96 -22.26 -49.96 -7.61
C LYS A 96 -22.29 -48.48 -7.94
N ALA A 97 -21.74 -48.08 -9.08
CA ALA A 97 -21.69 -46.67 -9.50
C ALA A 97 -23.08 -45.99 -9.51
N LYS A 98 -24.14 -46.76 -9.80
CA LYS A 98 -25.54 -46.29 -9.71
C LYS A 98 -25.95 -45.74 -8.34
N HIS A 99 -25.29 -46.13 -7.26
CA HIS A 99 -25.57 -45.58 -5.93
C HIS A 99 -25.14 -44.12 -5.83
N LEU A 100 -24.10 -43.70 -6.55
CA LEU A 100 -23.69 -42.30 -6.59
C LEU A 100 -24.66 -41.47 -7.45
N THR A 101 -25.11 -42.01 -8.59
CA THR A 101 -26.11 -41.31 -9.41
C THR A 101 -27.47 -41.23 -8.72
N ASP A 102 -27.90 -42.27 -8.01
CA ASP A 102 -29.10 -42.22 -7.16
C ASP A 102 -28.96 -41.20 -6.01
N LEU A 103 -27.76 -41.05 -5.44
CA LEU A 103 -27.49 -40.04 -4.42
C LEU A 103 -27.60 -38.63 -5.01
N CYS A 104 -26.96 -38.35 -6.15
CA CYS A 104 -27.09 -37.06 -6.85
C CYS A 104 -28.53 -36.75 -7.23
N ARG A 105 -29.29 -37.72 -7.73
CA ARG A 105 -30.71 -37.53 -8.07
C ARG A 105 -31.55 -37.16 -6.86
N ARG A 106 -31.33 -37.81 -5.71
CA ARG A 106 -31.99 -37.46 -4.44
C ARG A 106 -31.56 -36.08 -3.94
N PHE A 107 -30.28 -35.75 -4.12
CA PHE A 107 -29.74 -34.44 -3.79
C PHE A 107 -30.40 -33.35 -4.62
N GLN A 108 -30.47 -33.52 -5.94
CA GLN A 108 -31.17 -32.62 -6.85
C GLN A 108 -32.62 -32.43 -6.45
N GLN A 109 -33.35 -33.53 -6.22
CA GLN A 109 -34.74 -33.46 -5.78
C GLN A 109 -34.87 -32.61 -4.51
N TYR A 110 -34.04 -32.87 -3.50
CA TYR A 110 -34.04 -32.10 -2.24
C TYR A 110 -33.76 -30.60 -2.46
N ILE A 111 -32.79 -30.25 -3.31
CA ILE A 111 -32.52 -28.83 -3.60
C ILE A 111 -33.74 -28.19 -4.28
N GLU A 112 -34.31 -28.85 -5.28
CA GLU A 112 -35.40 -28.32 -6.10
C GLU A 112 -36.72 -28.22 -5.33
N THR A 113 -37.07 -29.21 -4.51
CA THR A 113 -38.35 -29.23 -3.79
C THR A 113 -38.33 -28.43 -2.50
N ASP A 114 -37.21 -28.41 -1.79
CA ASP A 114 -37.19 -27.91 -0.41
C ASP A 114 -36.40 -26.62 -0.27
N LEU A 115 -35.20 -26.56 -0.84
CA LEU A 115 -34.31 -25.43 -0.60
C LEU A 115 -34.55 -24.23 -1.53
N ILE A 116 -34.94 -24.48 -2.77
CA ILE A 116 -35.23 -23.39 -3.72
C ILE A 116 -36.53 -22.66 -3.35
N GLU A 117 -37.52 -23.38 -2.85
CA GLU A 117 -38.83 -22.79 -2.50
C GLU A 117 -38.83 -22.15 -1.11
N GLU A 118 -38.22 -22.80 -0.12
CA GLU A 118 -38.12 -22.29 1.25
C GLU A 118 -36.66 -22.37 1.75
N PRO A 119 -35.81 -21.40 1.39
CA PRO A 119 -34.43 -21.39 1.85
C PRO A 119 -34.37 -21.25 3.37
N VAL A 120 -34.07 -22.36 4.05
CA VAL A 120 -33.81 -22.40 5.49
C VAL A 120 -32.31 -22.17 5.72
N ALA A 121 -31.97 -21.55 6.86
CA ALA A 121 -30.59 -21.40 7.31
C ALA A 121 -29.97 -22.78 7.65
N ILE A 122 -29.53 -23.51 6.62
CA ILE A 122 -28.85 -24.78 6.75
C ILE A 122 -27.35 -24.55 6.62
N SER A 123 -26.57 -25.26 7.44
CA SER A 123 -25.12 -25.29 7.29
C SER A 123 -24.75 -25.86 5.92
N GLY A 124 -24.27 -25.02 5.00
CA GLY A 124 -23.83 -25.47 3.68
C GLY A 124 -22.72 -26.52 3.74
N ALA A 125 -21.91 -26.53 4.81
CA ALA A 125 -20.94 -27.58 5.08
C ALA A 125 -21.59 -28.97 5.19
N VAL A 126 -22.77 -29.06 5.80
CA VAL A 126 -23.54 -30.31 5.90
C VAL A 126 -24.00 -30.74 4.52
N ILE A 127 -24.60 -29.82 3.75
CA ILE A 127 -25.08 -30.08 2.38
C ILE A 127 -23.96 -30.64 1.51
N SER A 128 -22.79 -30.00 1.51
CA SER A 128 -21.62 -30.46 0.77
C SER A 128 -21.11 -31.81 1.28
N SER A 129 -21.06 -32.01 2.60
CA SER A 129 -20.58 -33.28 3.20
C SER A 129 -21.44 -34.47 2.81
N LEU A 130 -22.77 -34.30 2.75
CA LEU A 130 -23.72 -35.36 2.37
C LEU A 130 -23.42 -35.91 0.97
N LEU A 131 -22.90 -35.08 0.06
CA LEU A 131 -22.56 -35.50 -1.29
C LEU A 131 -21.09 -35.90 -1.44
N LEU A 132 -20.18 -35.11 -0.88
CA LEU A 132 -18.73 -35.31 -1.02
C LEU A 132 -18.24 -36.56 -0.30
N ALA A 133 -18.72 -36.89 0.90
CA ALA A 133 -18.17 -38.01 1.66
C ALA A 133 -18.36 -39.37 0.95
N PRO A 134 -19.57 -39.74 0.46
CA PRO A 134 -19.73 -40.93 -0.35
C PRO A 134 -18.86 -40.94 -1.61
N LEU A 135 -18.74 -39.79 -2.29
CA LEU A 135 -17.93 -39.67 -3.51
C LEU A 135 -16.43 -39.85 -3.25
N LEU A 136 -15.91 -39.27 -2.16
CA LEU A 136 -14.52 -39.42 -1.75
C LEU A 136 -14.20 -40.88 -1.39
N LYS A 137 -15.08 -41.54 -0.63
CA LYS A 137 -14.93 -42.97 -0.29
C LYS A 137 -14.88 -43.84 -1.54
N TRP A 138 -15.75 -43.58 -2.51
CA TRP A 138 -15.91 -44.38 -3.71
C TRP A 138 -15.28 -43.74 -4.96
N ARG A 139 -14.25 -42.89 -4.78
CA ARG A 139 -13.61 -42.09 -5.84
C ARG A 139 -13.18 -42.88 -7.08
N ALA A 140 -12.65 -44.10 -6.88
CA ALA A 140 -12.25 -44.97 -7.99
C ALA A 140 -13.43 -45.41 -8.86
N SER A 141 -14.63 -45.52 -8.28
CA SER A 141 -15.85 -45.85 -9.01
C SER A 141 -16.61 -44.64 -9.52
N ALA A 142 -16.40 -43.46 -8.92
CA ALA A 142 -17.03 -42.20 -9.33
C ALA A 142 -16.65 -41.83 -10.78
N GLN A 143 -15.45 -42.21 -11.24
CA GLN A 143 -15.00 -42.02 -12.62
C GLN A 143 -15.93 -42.66 -13.66
N ASN A 144 -16.66 -43.73 -13.31
CA ASN A 144 -17.57 -44.43 -14.23
C ASN A 144 -18.92 -43.71 -14.43
N VAL A 145 -19.25 -42.75 -13.57
CA VAL A 145 -20.50 -41.97 -13.60
C VAL A 145 -20.23 -40.47 -13.55
N SER A 146 -18.99 -40.08 -13.83
CA SER A 146 -18.45 -38.75 -13.58
C SER A 146 -19.23 -37.64 -14.29
N ARG A 147 -19.61 -37.86 -15.55
CA ARG A 147 -20.40 -36.90 -16.33
C ARG A 147 -21.80 -36.70 -15.75
N ASP A 148 -22.53 -37.77 -15.47
CA ASP A 148 -23.88 -37.69 -14.91
C ASP A 148 -23.90 -36.93 -13.57
N LEU A 149 -22.86 -37.13 -12.73
CA LEU A 149 -22.72 -36.42 -11.45
C LEU A 149 -22.49 -34.92 -11.65
N VAL A 150 -21.59 -34.55 -12.57
CA VAL A 150 -21.27 -33.16 -12.90
C VAL A 150 -22.49 -32.48 -13.50
N ASP A 151 -23.12 -33.08 -14.53
CA ASP A 151 -24.30 -32.55 -15.22
C ASP A 151 -25.45 -32.27 -14.24
N SER A 152 -25.71 -33.19 -13.30
CA SER A 152 -26.73 -33.00 -12.25
C SER A 152 -26.45 -31.76 -11.38
N LEU A 153 -25.18 -31.49 -11.06
CA LEU A 153 -24.80 -30.30 -10.28
C LEU A 153 -24.88 -29.02 -11.11
N GLU A 154 -24.57 -29.09 -12.41
CA GLU A 154 -24.75 -27.96 -13.32
C GLU A 154 -26.23 -27.55 -13.36
N ASP A 155 -27.14 -28.52 -13.49
CA ASP A 155 -28.59 -28.28 -13.48
C ASP A 155 -29.08 -27.64 -12.17
N ILE A 156 -28.59 -28.13 -11.02
CA ILE A 156 -28.89 -27.54 -9.71
C ILE A 156 -28.39 -26.10 -9.62
N ILE A 157 -27.14 -25.83 -10.00
CA ILE A 157 -26.55 -24.49 -9.96
C ILE A 157 -27.34 -23.55 -10.88
N ASN A 158 -27.78 -24.04 -12.04
CA ASN A 158 -28.60 -23.29 -12.99
C ASN A 158 -29.97 -22.95 -12.40
N ALA A 159 -30.63 -23.90 -11.75
CA ALA A 159 -31.92 -23.71 -11.09
C ALA A 159 -31.83 -22.67 -9.96
N ILE A 160 -30.84 -22.79 -9.06
CA ILE A 160 -30.61 -21.82 -7.98
C ILE A 160 -30.26 -20.44 -8.55
N SER A 161 -29.37 -20.36 -9.54
CA SER A 161 -29.03 -19.10 -10.21
C SER A 161 -30.26 -18.45 -10.82
N ALA A 162 -31.16 -19.22 -11.42
CA ALA A 162 -32.40 -18.70 -11.98
C ALA A 162 -33.34 -18.14 -10.90
N LYS A 163 -33.45 -18.80 -9.74
CA LYS A 163 -34.23 -18.32 -8.60
C LYS A 163 -33.62 -17.03 -8.02
N LEU A 164 -32.32 -17.02 -7.71
CA LEU A 164 -31.64 -15.86 -7.12
C LEU A 164 -31.71 -14.61 -8.01
N ARG A 165 -31.64 -14.78 -9.34
CA ARG A 165 -31.81 -13.66 -10.29
C ARG A 165 -33.21 -13.05 -10.28
N ARG A 166 -34.24 -13.84 -9.95
CA ARG A 166 -35.64 -13.37 -9.86
C ARG A 166 -35.95 -12.81 -8.46
N ALA A 167 -35.47 -13.47 -7.42
CA ALA A 167 -35.71 -13.15 -6.03
C ALA A 167 -34.45 -13.44 -5.21
N PHE A 168 -33.56 -12.44 -5.12
CA PHE A 168 -32.32 -12.55 -4.37
C PHE A 168 -32.59 -12.81 -2.88
N ASN A 169 -31.92 -13.83 -2.33
CA ASN A 169 -31.95 -14.22 -0.93
C ASN A 169 -30.52 -14.62 -0.50
N ALA A 170 -30.05 -14.08 0.63
CA ALA A 170 -28.67 -14.28 1.08
C ALA A 170 -28.39 -15.72 1.54
N ASP A 171 -29.34 -16.39 2.19
CA ASP A 171 -29.19 -17.78 2.63
C ASP A 171 -29.14 -18.73 1.43
N LEU A 172 -29.96 -18.48 0.41
CA LEU A 172 -29.92 -19.22 -0.84
C LEU A 172 -28.61 -18.98 -1.61
N LEU A 173 -28.04 -17.77 -1.55
CA LEU A 173 -26.69 -17.49 -2.08
C LEU A 173 -25.62 -18.28 -1.31
N THR A 174 -25.71 -18.36 0.01
CA THR A 174 -24.80 -19.21 0.80
C THR A 174 -24.89 -20.67 0.36
N ILE A 175 -26.10 -21.22 0.23
CA ILE A 175 -26.31 -22.59 -0.27
C ILE A 175 -25.69 -22.75 -1.67
N GLN A 176 -25.88 -21.77 -2.55
CA GLN A 176 -25.29 -21.78 -3.89
C GLN A 176 -23.75 -21.82 -3.85
N ASN A 177 -23.11 -21.00 -3.01
CA ASN A 177 -21.66 -21.00 -2.83
C ASN A 177 -21.16 -22.42 -2.46
N TRP A 178 -21.82 -23.09 -1.51
CA TRP A 178 -21.46 -24.45 -1.09
C TRP A 178 -21.69 -25.50 -2.19
N ILE A 179 -22.76 -25.38 -2.98
CA ILE A 179 -23.00 -26.28 -4.11
C ILE A 179 -21.96 -26.04 -5.22
N PHE A 180 -21.60 -24.79 -5.49
CA PHE A 180 -20.58 -24.45 -6.49
C PHE A 180 -19.18 -24.91 -6.05
N PHE A 181 -18.86 -24.80 -4.76
CA PHE A 181 -17.68 -25.45 -4.16
C PHE A 181 -17.69 -26.96 -4.39
N THR A 182 -18.81 -27.61 -4.07
CA THR A 182 -18.99 -29.06 -4.23
C THR A 182 -18.81 -29.49 -5.69
N TYR A 183 -19.32 -28.70 -6.64
CA TYR A 183 -19.14 -28.90 -8.07
C TYR A 183 -17.67 -28.87 -8.49
N ILE A 184 -16.89 -27.87 -8.06
CA ILE A 184 -15.45 -27.79 -8.38
C ILE A 184 -14.71 -29.01 -7.84
N VAL A 185 -14.98 -29.41 -6.59
CA VAL A 185 -14.33 -30.57 -5.96
C VAL A 185 -14.72 -31.89 -6.64
N ILE A 186 -15.98 -32.07 -7.00
CA ILE A 186 -16.44 -33.30 -7.67
C ILE A 186 -15.86 -33.40 -9.07
N ALA A 187 -15.78 -32.30 -9.81
CA ALA A 187 -15.14 -32.27 -11.12
C ALA A 187 -13.67 -32.77 -11.05
N ASP A 188 -12.94 -32.37 -10.01
CA ASP A 188 -11.58 -32.87 -9.75
C ASP A 188 -11.54 -34.36 -9.43
N ILE A 189 -12.34 -34.81 -8.46
CA ILE A 189 -12.40 -36.22 -8.03
C ILE A 189 -12.74 -37.11 -9.23
N ALA A 190 -13.67 -36.66 -10.06
CA ALA A 190 -14.19 -37.39 -11.19
C ALA A 190 -13.31 -37.23 -12.46
N ALA A 191 -12.28 -36.38 -12.40
CA ALA A 191 -11.40 -36.02 -13.51
C ALA A 191 -12.17 -35.55 -14.76
N VAL A 192 -13.22 -34.75 -14.56
CA VAL A 192 -14.06 -34.16 -15.61
C VAL A 192 -13.84 -32.65 -15.62
N GLY A 193 -13.75 -32.06 -16.81
CA GLY A 193 -13.64 -30.61 -16.95
C GLY A 193 -14.90 -29.90 -16.46
N ILE A 194 -14.76 -28.64 -16.05
CA ILE A 194 -15.90 -27.81 -15.66
C ILE A 194 -16.39 -26.94 -16.83
N SER A 195 -17.69 -26.66 -16.84
CA SER A 195 -18.36 -25.85 -17.86
C SER A 195 -18.23 -24.36 -17.56
N ALA A 196 -17.66 -23.61 -18.52
CA ALA A 196 -17.58 -22.14 -18.44
C ALA A 196 -18.97 -21.50 -18.26
N THR A 197 -20.00 -22.11 -18.83
CA THR A 197 -21.40 -21.68 -18.76
C THR A 197 -21.92 -21.64 -17.32
N VAL A 198 -21.55 -22.63 -16.49
CA VAL A 198 -21.97 -22.72 -15.09
C VAL A 198 -21.40 -21.58 -14.27
N GLY A 199 -20.10 -21.27 -14.42
CA GLY A 199 -19.49 -20.11 -13.78
C GLY A 199 -20.10 -18.78 -14.25
N CYS A 200 -20.50 -18.67 -15.52
CA CYS A 200 -21.23 -17.50 -16.01
C CYS A 200 -22.62 -17.38 -15.40
N TYR A 201 -23.34 -18.47 -15.15
CA TYR A 201 -24.63 -18.41 -14.46
C TYR A 201 -24.48 -18.03 -13.00
N PHE A 202 -23.46 -18.55 -12.32
CA PHE A 202 -23.09 -18.18 -10.96
C PHE A 202 -22.74 -16.68 -10.88
N LEU A 203 -21.87 -16.19 -11.77
CA LEU A 203 -21.50 -14.77 -11.86
C LEU A 203 -22.70 -13.85 -12.17
N LYS A 204 -23.65 -14.29 -13.00
CA LYS A 204 -24.86 -13.51 -13.33
C LYS A 204 -25.74 -13.23 -12.11
N VAL A 205 -25.64 -14.00 -11.02
CA VAL A 205 -26.33 -13.69 -9.77
C VAL A 205 -25.88 -12.33 -9.24
N PHE A 206 -24.56 -12.09 -9.16
CA PHE A 206 -23.98 -10.81 -8.79
C PHE A 206 -24.53 -9.67 -9.65
N ARG A 207 -24.47 -9.83 -10.99
CA ARG A 207 -24.96 -8.81 -11.94
C ARG A 207 -26.44 -8.47 -11.77
N SER A 208 -27.27 -9.48 -11.53
CA SER A 208 -28.72 -9.29 -11.41
C SER A 208 -29.15 -8.68 -10.07
N THR A 209 -28.26 -8.73 -9.08
CA THR A 209 -28.55 -8.27 -7.73
C THR A 209 -28.30 -6.77 -7.66
N SER A 210 -29.30 -6.01 -7.20
CA SER A 210 -29.11 -4.58 -6.97
C SER A 210 -27.97 -4.34 -5.98
N THR A 211 -27.16 -3.31 -6.22
CA THR A 211 -26.02 -2.95 -5.37
C THR A 211 -26.38 -2.86 -3.88
N SER A 212 -27.56 -2.34 -3.53
CA SER A 212 -28.02 -2.25 -2.14
C SER A 212 -28.21 -3.62 -1.48
N LYS A 213 -28.93 -4.54 -2.14
CA LYS A 213 -29.12 -5.93 -1.66
C LYS A 213 -27.80 -6.67 -1.56
N TRP A 214 -26.91 -6.47 -2.53
CA TRP A 214 -25.60 -7.11 -2.53
C TRP A 214 -24.75 -6.60 -1.36
N ILE A 215 -24.62 -5.28 -1.17
CA ILE A 215 -23.87 -4.69 -0.03
C ILE A 215 -24.46 -5.11 1.32
N ALA A 216 -25.78 -5.26 1.41
CA ALA A 216 -26.45 -5.74 2.62
C ALA A 216 -26.19 -7.23 2.92
N THR A 217 -25.65 -7.98 1.96
CA THR A 217 -25.24 -9.37 2.17
C THR A 217 -24.00 -9.41 3.05
N ARG A 218 -23.98 -10.34 4.02
CA ARG A 218 -22.85 -10.48 4.92
C ARG A 218 -21.53 -10.63 4.15
N THR A 219 -20.50 -9.96 4.63
CA THR A 219 -19.22 -9.84 3.94
C THR A 219 -18.55 -11.21 3.72
N ASP A 220 -18.69 -12.14 4.66
CA ASP A 220 -18.16 -13.50 4.54
C ASP A 220 -18.76 -14.26 3.35
N ILE A 221 -20.07 -14.13 3.10
CA ILE A 221 -20.75 -14.77 1.96
C ILE A 221 -20.28 -14.17 0.62
N ARG A 222 -20.11 -12.84 0.56
CA ARG A 222 -19.62 -12.15 -0.65
C ARG A 222 -18.17 -12.56 -0.97
N VAL A 223 -17.35 -12.73 0.06
CA VAL A 223 -15.97 -13.20 -0.08
C VAL A 223 -15.91 -14.65 -0.53
N GLN A 224 -16.75 -15.53 0.04
CA GLN A 224 -16.90 -16.92 -0.41
C GLN A 224 -17.20 -16.97 -1.91
N PHE A 225 -18.14 -16.13 -2.36
CA PHE A 225 -18.50 -16.02 -3.77
C PHE A 225 -17.29 -15.61 -4.63
N ALA A 226 -16.54 -14.58 -4.22
CA ALA A 226 -15.34 -14.13 -4.93
C ALA A 226 -14.22 -15.19 -4.96
N ALA A 227 -13.97 -15.88 -3.84
CA ALA A 227 -12.98 -16.94 -3.75
C ALA A 227 -13.32 -18.12 -4.68
N LEU A 228 -14.60 -18.50 -4.75
CA LEU A 228 -15.08 -19.52 -5.69
C LEU A 228 -14.96 -19.09 -7.14
N MET A 229 -15.27 -17.83 -7.46
CA MET A 229 -15.07 -17.29 -8.81
C MET A 229 -13.59 -17.25 -9.19
N LEU A 230 -12.70 -16.98 -8.25
CA LEU A 230 -11.26 -17.06 -8.46
C LEU A 230 -10.83 -18.51 -8.74
N ALA A 231 -11.16 -19.45 -7.86
CA ALA A 231 -10.84 -20.87 -8.05
C ALA A 231 -11.37 -21.41 -9.39
N PHE A 232 -12.59 -21.01 -9.77
CA PHE A 232 -13.18 -21.32 -11.07
C PHE A 232 -12.40 -20.69 -12.23
N THR A 233 -12.08 -19.40 -12.15
CA THR A 233 -11.34 -18.67 -13.20
C THR A 233 -9.96 -19.28 -13.44
N MET A 234 -9.27 -19.72 -12.39
CA MET A 234 -7.96 -20.39 -12.46
C MET A 234 -7.99 -21.73 -13.20
N ARG A 235 -9.17 -22.35 -13.37
CA ARG A 235 -9.30 -23.57 -14.22
C ARG A 235 -9.19 -23.29 -15.69
N PHE A 236 -9.49 -22.06 -16.08
CA PHE A 236 -9.44 -21.64 -17.47
C PHE A 236 -8.19 -20.83 -17.74
N TYR A 237 -7.73 -20.02 -16.78
CA TYR A 237 -6.59 -19.12 -16.94
C TYR A 237 -5.40 -19.57 -16.09
N GLU A 238 -4.26 -19.72 -16.74
CA GLU A 238 -2.98 -19.76 -16.05
C GLU A 238 -2.64 -18.35 -15.58
N LEU A 239 -2.43 -18.16 -14.27
CA LEU A 239 -2.18 -16.85 -13.68
C LEU A 239 -0.90 -16.16 -14.19
N GLU A 240 -0.02 -16.86 -14.90
CA GLU A 240 1.20 -16.32 -15.52
C GLU A 240 0.94 -15.75 -16.92
N LYS A 241 -0.11 -16.23 -17.60
CA LYS A 241 -0.44 -15.83 -18.96
C LYS A 241 -1.38 -14.63 -18.95
N PRO A 242 -1.39 -13.82 -20.03
CA PRO A 242 -2.36 -12.75 -20.16
C PRO A 242 -3.80 -13.26 -20.18
N PHE A 243 -4.72 -12.51 -19.59
CA PHE A 243 -6.15 -12.71 -19.75
C PHE A 243 -6.56 -12.36 -21.18
N GLU A 244 -7.04 -13.36 -21.90
CA GLU A 244 -7.63 -13.21 -23.22
C GLU A 244 -9.11 -13.63 -23.18
N THR A 245 -9.93 -13.07 -24.06
CA THR A 245 -11.31 -13.55 -24.24
C THR A 245 -11.27 -14.96 -24.82
N LYS A 246 -12.07 -15.87 -24.26
CA LYS A 246 -12.22 -17.25 -24.76
C LYS A 246 -13.64 -17.74 -24.50
N LEU A 247 -13.96 -18.95 -24.95
CA LEU A 247 -15.30 -19.54 -24.81
C LEU A 247 -15.81 -19.42 -23.36
N GLY A 248 -16.90 -18.69 -23.17
CA GLY A 248 -17.51 -18.40 -21.87
C GLY A 248 -17.00 -17.13 -21.16
N PHE A 249 -15.81 -16.62 -21.47
CA PHE A 249 -15.24 -15.40 -20.86
C PHE A 249 -15.18 -14.27 -21.88
N SER A 250 -16.34 -13.68 -22.18
CA SER A 250 -16.42 -12.44 -22.97
C SER A 250 -15.85 -11.25 -22.17
N HIS A 251 -15.63 -10.13 -22.86
CA HIS A 251 -15.22 -8.88 -22.21
C HIS A 251 -16.16 -8.46 -21.08
N SER A 252 -17.47 -8.65 -21.26
CA SER A 252 -18.46 -8.37 -20.21
C SER A 252 -18.32 -9.29 -18.99
N VAL A 253 -18.06 -10.60 -19.21
CA VAL A 253 -17.86 -11.56 -18.11
C VAL A 253 -16.59 -11.22 -17.33
N LEU A 254 -15.51 -10.85 -18.03
CA LEU A 254 -14.27 -10.41 -17.38
C LEU A 254 -14.48 -9.11 -16.58
N ALA A 255 -15.37 -8.21 -17.03
CA ALA A 255 -15.67 -6.96 -16.32
C ALA A 255 -16.47 -7.22 -15.04
N GLU A 256 -17.38 -8.18 -15.10
CA GLU A 256 -18.12 -8.68 -13.94
C GLU A 256 -17.17 -9.35 -12.93
N LEU A 257 -16.24 -10.19 -13.39
CA LEU A 257 -15.19 -10.79 -12.55
C LEU A 257 -14.34 -9.73 -11.86
N ARG A 258 -13.87 -8.73 -12.61
CA ARG A 258 -13.13 -7.59 -12.07
C ARG A 258 -13.91 -6.90 -10.94
N SER A 259 -15.21 -6.68 -11.14
CA SER A 259 -16.05 -6.02 -10.13
C SER A 259 -16.19 -6.85 -8.84
N VAL A 260 -16.39 -8.16 -8.98
CA VAL A 260 -16.46 -9.10 -7.84
C VAL A 260 -15.14 -9.12 -7.06
N PHE A 261 -14.00 -9.18 -7.77
CA PHE A 261 -12.68 -9.17 -7.12
C PHE A 261 -12.35 -7.81 -6.50
N GLN A 262 -12.73 -6.70 -7.13
CA GLN A 262 -12.53 -5.36 -6.58
C GLN A 262 -13.28 -5.18 -5.26
N GLU A 263 -14.50 -5.71 -5.17
CA GLU A 263 -15.26 -5.69 -3.94
C GLU A 263 -14.62 -6.55 -2.85
N ALA A 264 -14.22 -7.79 -3.15
CA ALA A 264 -13.54 -8.66 -2.19
C ALA A 264 -12.20 -8.09 -1.71
N GLY A 265 -11.45 -7.43 -2.60
CA GLY A 265 -10.20 -6.75 -2.27
C GLY A 265 -10.38 -5.52 -1.37
N ASN A 266 -11.58 -4.93 -1.33
CA ASN A 266 -11.89 -3.73 -0.54
C ASN A 266 -12.75 -4.03 0.70
N ALA A 267 -13.16 -5.28 0.91
CA ALA A 267 -14.04 -5.65 2.01
C ALA A 267 -13.35 -5.48 3.38
N GLU A 268 -13.95 -4.72 4.30
CA GLU A 268 -13.52 -4.64 5.71
C GLU A 268 -13.82 -5.98 6.40
N LEU A 269 -12.79 -6.73 6.78
CA LEU A 269 -12.92 -8.10 7.29
C LEU A 269 -12.09 -8.34 8.54
N GLU A 270 -12.41 -9.44 9.22
CA GLU A 270 -11.64 -10.03 10.32
C GLU A 270 -10.17 -10.25 9.92
N ALA A 271 -9.26 -10.21 10.92
CA ALA A 271 -7.82 -10.28 10.71
C ALA A 271 -7.34 -11.51 9.92
N THR A 272 -8.15 -12.57 9.88
CA THR A 272 -7.87 -13.84 9.18
C THR A 272 -7.96 -13.72 7.66
N PHE A 273 -8.74 -12.78 7.11
CA PHE A 273 -8.89 -12.61 5.65
C PHE A 273 -8.02 -11.49 5.06
N THR A 274 -7.57 -10.52 5.88
CA THR A 274 -6.72 -9.41 5.43
C THR A 274 -5.54 -9.86 4.56
N PRO A 275 -4.84 -10.98 4.85
CA PRO A 275 -3.75 -11.48 4.01
C PRO A 275 -4.16 -12.01 2.63
N SER A 276 -5.45 -12.19 2.31
CA SER A 276 -5.93 -12.65 0.99
C SER A 276 -6.43 -11.52 0.10
N GLN A 277 -6.69 -10.33 0.66
CA GLN A 277 -7.19 -9.17 -0.09
C GLN A 277 -6.26 -8.76 -1.23
N TRP A 278 -4.94 -8.91 -1.05
CA TRP A 278 -3.97 -8.54 -2.07
C TRP A 278 -4.10 -9.38 -3.35
N ILE A 279 -4.56 -10.64 -3.25
CA ILE A 279 -4.73 -11.53 -4.41
C ILE A 279 -5.86 -11.01 -5.30
N PHE A 280 -6.99 -10.64 -4.69
CA PHE A 280 -8.10 -10.05 -5.41
C PHE A 280 -7.73 -8.70 -6.02
N ARG A 281 -6.99 -7.85 -5.29
CA ARG A 281 -6.49 -6.58 -5.83
C ARG A 281 -5.53 -6.81 -7.01
N TRP A 282 -4.60 -7.75 -6.88
CA TRP A 282 -3.66 -8.11 -7.95
C TRP A 282 -4.40 -8.62 -9.19
N LEU A 283 -5.47 -9.42 -9.04
CA LEU A 283 -6.30 -9.86 -10.16
C LEU A 283 -7.06 -8.72 -10.83
N VAL A 284 -7.57 -7.75 -10.05
CA VAL A 284 -8.20 -6.55 -10.60
C VAL A 284 -7.18 -5.77 -11.43
N ASP A 285 -6.00 -5.52 -10.85
CA ASP A 285 -4.90 -4.82 -11.53
C ASP A 285 -4.51 -5.55 -12.82
N LYS A 286 -4.45 -6.88 -12.79
CA LYS A 286 -4.12 -7.70 -13.95
C LYS A 286 -5.21 -7.70 -15.02
N LEU A 287 -6.48 -7.80 -14.65
CA LEU A 287 -7.61 -7.69 -15.58
C LEU A 287 -7.67 -6.30 -16.22
N ASP A 288 -7.41 -5.26 -15.44
CA ASP A 288 -7.28 -3.90 -15.96
C ASP A 288 -6.14 -3.81 -16.98
N ALA A 289 -4.95 -4.31 -16.62
CA ALA A 289 -3.74 -4.37 -17.44
C ALA A 289 -3.99 -5.02 -18.80
N GLU A 290 -4.65 -6.17 -18.80
CA GLU A 290 -4.65 -7.06 -19.94
C GLU A 290 -5.93 -7.03 -20.76
N VAL A 291 -7.07 -6.67 -20.15
CA VAL A 291 -8.40 -6.78 -20.77
C VAL A 291 -9.10 -5.43 -20.93
N PHE A 292 -9.04 -4.55 -19.92
CA PHE A 292 -9.85 -3.33 -19.88
C PHE A 292 -9.12 -2.06 -20.29
N SER A 293 -7.79 -2.07 -20.38
CA SER A 293 -7.07 -0.96 -21.00
C SER A 293 -7.33 -0.93 -22.51
N PRO A 294 -8.04 0.09 -23.04
CA PRO A 294 -8.28 0.23 -24.49
C PRO A 294 -7.00 0.48 -25.29
N LEU A 295 -5.87 0.63 -24.60
CA LEU A 295 -4.54 0.83 -25.13
C LEU A 295 -3.64 -0.24 -24.53
N ARG A 296 -3.36 -1.33 -25.26
CA ARG A 296 -2.04 -1.98 -25.16
C ARG A 296 -1.00 -0.93 -25.58
N ARG A 297 -0.70 0.06 -24.70
CA ARG A 297 0.40 1.07 -24.71
C ARG A 297 0.17 2.34 -23.87
N THR A 298 -0.85 2.45 -23.03
CA THR A 298 -0.80 3.47 -21.96
C THR A 298 -1.06 2.83 -20.62
N GLU A 299 -0.13 3.12 -19.71
CA GLU A 299 -0.22 2.98 -18.27
C GLU A 299 -1.67 3.21 -17.84
N ILE A 300 -2.34 2.13 -17.44
CA ILE A 300 -3.57 2.28 -16.66
C ILE A 300 -3.21 3.19 -15.52
N SER A 301 -3.95 4.29 -15.42
CA SER A 301 -3.79 5.30 -14.39
C SER A 301 -3.59 4.60 -13.05
N GLY A 302 -2.34 4.47 -12.60
CA GLY A 302 -2.02 3.71 -11.39
C GLY A 302 -2.69 4.29 -10.14
N LEU A 303 -3.32 5.46 -10.29
CA LEU A 303 -4.19 6.12 -9.33
C LEU A 303 -5.55 5.43 -9.17
N ALA A 304 -6.11 4.79 -10.20
CA ALA A 304 -7.38 4.09 -10.12
C ALA A 304 -7.29 2.78 -9.31
N ALA A 305 -6.09 2.20 -9.23
CA ALA A 305 -5.76 1.03 -8.41
C ALA A 305 -5.48 1.36 -6.93
N LEU A 306 -5.53 2.64 -6.55
CA LEU A 306 -5.39 3.06 -5.16
C LEU A 306 -6.65 2.69 -4.37
N SER A 307 -6.44 2.12 -3.19
CA SER A 307 -7.50 1.88 -2.21
C SER A 307 -8.15 3.20 -1.74
N PRO A 308 -9.38 3.17 -1.20
CA PRO A 308 -10.01 4.37 -0.65
C PRO A 308 -9.14 5.11 0.38
N THR A 309 -8.40 4.37 1.22
CA THR A 309 -7.44 4.94 2.18
C THR A 309 -6.31 5.70 1.50
N GLU A 310 -5.75 5.15 0.41
CA GLU A 310 -4.68 5.79 -0.36
C GLU A 310 -5.19 7.02 -1.14
N GLN A 311 -6.42 6.96 -1.64
CA GLN A 311 -7.08 8.12 -2.27
C GLN A 311 -7.32 9.23 -1.24
N ASN A 312 -7.80 8.90 -0.05
CA ASN A 312 -7.97 9.86 1.05
C ASN A 312 -6.63 10.47 1.50
N LEU A 313 -5.56 9.66 1.54
CA LEU A 313 -4.21 10.16 1.80
C LEU A 313 -3.77 11.16 0.73
N ALA A 314 -4.02 10.89 -0.55
CA ALA A 314 -3.71 11.84 -1.62
C ALA A 314 -4.43 13.18 -1.42
N VAL A 315 -5.71 13.17 -1.03
CA VAL A 315 -6.48 14.39 -0.70
C VAL A 315 -5.88 15.13 0.51
N GLU A 316 -5.47 14.39 1.55
CA GLU A 316 -4.80 14.96 2.72
C GLU A 316 -3.47 15.63 2.34
N LEU A 317 -2.66 14.98 1.50
CA LEU A 317 -1.38 15.50 1.02
C LEU A 317 -1.57 16.79 0.23
N VAL A 318 -2.56 16.84 -0.67
CA VAL A 318 -2.92 18.07 -1.40
C VAL A 318 -3.25 19.21 -0.42
N ARG A 319 -4.07 18.95 0.60
CA ARG A 319 -4.39 19.95 1.63
C ARG A 319 -3.16 20.39 2.42
N ARG A 320 -2.32 19.44 2.83
CA ARG A 320 -1.09 19.71 3.60
C ARG A 320 -0.12 20.59 2.82
N PHE A 321 0.00 20.38 1.52
CA PHE A 321 0.93 21.10 0.66
C PHE A 321 0.29 22.29 -0.08
N ALA A 322 -0.97 22.62 0.18
CA ALA A 322 -1.72 23.65 -0.53
C ALA A 322 -1.09 25.05 -0.43
N THR A 323 -0.35 25.32 0.66
CA THR A 323 0.33 26.60 0.87
C THR A 323 1.75 26.62 0.33
N TYR A 324 2.18 25.60 -0.41
CA TYR A 324 3.41 25.71 -1.21
C TYR A 324 3.21 26.81 -2.26
N ARG A 325 4.27 27.56 -2.55
CA ARG A 325 4.24 28.75 -3.43
C ARG A 325 3.59 28.50 -4.79
N VAL A 326 3.75 27.29 -5.33
CA VAL A 326 2.96 26.78 -6.44
C VAL A 326 2.00 25.79 -5.79
N PRO A 327 0.72 26.17 -5.57
CA PRO A 327 -0.21 25.33 -4.84
C PRO A 327 -0.26 23.93 -5.44
N ILE A 328 -0.06 22.92 -4.61
CA ILE A 328 -0.20 21.53 -5.02
C ILE A 328 -1.69 21.26 -5.20
N THR A 329 -2.08 20.76 -6.38
CA THR A 329 -3.45 20.39 -6.70
C THR A 329 -3.56 18.87 -6.82
N VAL A 330 -4.79 18.36 -6.93
CA VAL A 330 -5.02 16.93 -7.19
C VAL A 330 -4.37 16.53 -8.51
N GLU A 331 -4.45 17.38 -9.52
CA GLU A 331 -3.89 17.15 -10.86
C GLU A 331 -2.37 17.13 -10.82
N SER A 332 -1.71 18.04 -10.09
CA SER A 332 -0.25 18.05 -10.02
C SER A 332 0.29 16.87 -9.19
N LEU A 333 -0.39 16.48 -8.11
CA LEU A 333 -0.06 15.27 -7.37
C LEU A 333 -0.26 14.01 -8.21
N ALA A 334 -1.40 13.91 -8.91
CA ALA A 334 -1.69 12.80 -9.81
C ALA A 334 -0.64 12.68 -10.91
N GLY A 335 -0.32 13.79 -11.59
CA GLY A 335 0.71 13.85 -12.62
C GLY A 335 2.09 13.47 -12.08
N PHE A 336 2.42 13.88 -10.85
CA PHE A 336 3.65 13.47 -10.19
C PHE A 336 3.71 11.96 -9.95
N LEU A 337 2.66 11.38 -9.36
CA LEU A 337 2.58 9.96 -9.01
C LEU A 337 2.62 9.05 -10.25
N LEU A 338 1.95 9.43 -11.34
CA LEU A 338 1.94 8.61 -12.56
C LEU A 338 3.35 8.41 -13.16
N GLN A 339 4.29 9.34 -12.93
CA GLN A 339 5.69 9.19 -13.38
C GLN A 339 6.44 8.02 -12.72
N PHE A 340 5.88 7.38 -11.68
CA PHE A 340 6.48 6.21 -11.03
C PHE A 340 6.21 4.89 -11.80
N GLY A 341 5.35 4.92 -12.82
CA GLY A 341 5.14 3.85 -13.81
C GLY A 341 4.41 2.59 -13.32
N THR A 342 4.50 2.25 -12.03
CA THR A 342 3.84 1.06 -11.45
C THR A 342 3.04 1.41 -10.20
N THR A 343 1.94 0.68 -9.96
CA THR A 343 1.11 0.85 -8.75
C THR A 343 1.92 0.68 -7.47
N GLN A 344 2.85 -0.29 -7.43
CA GLN A 344 3.72 -0.51 -6.27
C GLN A 344 4.59 0.72 -5.98
N ARG A 345 5.22 1.31 -7.01
CA ARG A 345 6.04 2.51 -6.84
C ARG A 345 5.21 3.75 -6.54
N ILE A 346 3.98 3.84 -7.05
CA ILE A 346 3.03 4.88 -6.66
C ILE A 346 2.70 4.78 -5.16
N ARG A 347 2.46 3.57 -4.63
CA ARG A 347 2.25 3.36 -3.18
C ARG A 347 3.50 3.74 -2.39
N GLY A 348 4.69 3.35 -2.86
CA GLY A 348 5.96 3.78 -2.29
C GLY A 348 6.13 5.30 -2.29
N ALA A 349 5.75 5.98 -3.38
CA ALA A 349 5.75 7.43 -3.48
C ALA A 349 4.77 8.09 -2.50
N LEU A 350 3.56 7.56 -2.36
CA LEU A 350 2.60 8.02 -1.35
C LEU A 350 3.14 7.85 0.07
N ARG A 351 3.83 6.74 0.38
CA ARG A 351 4.52 6.56 1.67
C ARG A 351 5.60 7.63 1.88
N LEU A 352 6.42 7.90 0.87
CA LEU A 352 7.42 8.97 0.94
C LEU A 352 6.75 10.33 1.22
N LEU A 353 5.71 10.68 0.45
CA LEU A 353 4.99 11.94 0.58
C LEU A 353 4.30 12.09 1.95
N ALA A 354 3.75 11.00 2.50
CA ALA A 354 3.16 10.99 3.86
C ALA A 354 4.15 11.40 4.95
N HIS A 355 5.45 11.14 4.74
CA HIS A 355 6.54 11.48 5.66
C HIS A 355 7.25 12.79 5.31
N VAL A 356 6.77 13.53 4.30
CA VAL A 356 7.27 14.88 4.03
C VAL A 356 6.86 15.81 5.17
N LYS A 357 7.88 16.38 5.82
CA LYS A 357 7.74 17.44 6.81
C LYS A 357 7.62 18.77 6.08
N PHE A 358 6.39 19.22 5.95
CA PHE A 358 6.05 20.52 5.39
C PHE A 358 5.91 21.53 6.53
N TYR A 359 6.83 22.49 6.62
CA TYR A 359 6.83 23.50 7.68
C TYR A 359 6.21 24.81 7.16
N PRO A 360 4.91 25.07 7.41
CA PRO A 360 4.28 26.29 6.95
C PRO A 360 4.93 27.54 7.55
N LEU A 361 4.77 28.69 6.88
CA LEU A 361 5.41 29.95 7.26
C LEU A 361 5.14 30.34 8.72
N TRP A 362 3.90 30.18 9.17
CA TRP A 362 3.50 30.53 10.53
C TRP A 362 4.20 29.65 11.58
N GLU A 363 4.47 28.38 11.27
CA GLU A 363 5.14 27.46 12.21
C GLU A 363 6.62 27.84 12.35
N LEU A 364 7.29 28.17 11.24
CA LEU A 364 8.68 28.65 11.23
C LEU A 364 8.81 29.98 11.98
N ALA A 365 7.95 30.95 11.68
CA ALA A 365 7.96 32.25 12.34
C ALA A 365 7.72 32.10 13.84
N HIS A 366 6.70 31.32 14.23
CA HIS A 366 6.38 31.08 15.64
C HIS A 366 7.51 30.36 16.39
N ALA A 367 8.18 29.40 15.74
CA ALA A 367 9.35 28.73 16.30
C ALA A 367 10.51 29.71 16.59
N ILE A 368 10.76 30.65 15.67
CA ILE A 368 11.77 31.70 15.85
C ILE A 368 11.33 32.70 16.93
N GLU A 369 10.07 33.16 16.91
CA GLU A 369 9.52 34.09 17.89
C GLU A 369 9.67 33.56 19.32
N ARG A 370 9.30 32.30 19.58
CA ARG A 370 9.49 31.68 20.90
C ARG A 370 10.94 31.70 21.34
N THR A 371 11.85 31.47 20.40
CA THR A 371 13.29 31.45 20.66
C THR A 371 13.82 32.85 20.99
N LEU A 372 13.37 33.88 20.26
CA LEU A 372 13.71 35.28 20.52
C LEU A 372 13.10 35.80 21.84
N ALA A 373 11.84 35.44 22.13
CA ALA A 373 11.18 35.78 23.40
C ALA A 373 11.91 35.17 24.61
N ALA A 374 12.36 33.92 24.49
CA ALA A 374 13.16 33.29 25.54
C ALA A 374 14.51 34.02 25.75
N GLU A 375 15.13 34.51 24.67
CA GLU A 375 16.36 35.28 24.79
C GLU A 375 16.13 36.68 25.38
N LEU A 376 15.06 37.40 25.01
CA LEU A 376 14.64 38.66 25.65
C LEU A 376 14.50 38.49 27.17
N ASN A 377 13.77 37.45 27.60
CA ASN A 377 13.58 37.16 29.02
C ASN A 377 14.89 36.80 29.74
N ARG A 378 15.82 36.15 29.03
CA ARG A 378 17.10 35.70 29.59
C ARG A 378 18.12 36.82 29.72
N THR A 379 18.20 37.73 28.74
CA THR A 379 19.19 38.82 28.73
C THR A 379 18.71 40.03 29.53
N GLY A 380 17.40 40.23 29.65
CA GLY A 380 16.83 41.44 30.23
C GLY A 380 17.07 42.69 29.37
N GLU A 381 17.49 42.50 28.11
CA GLU A 381 17.66 43.59 27.15
C GLU A 381 16.30 44.17 26.77
N GLU A 382 16.21 45.50 26.66
CA GLU A 382 14.98 46.17 26.22
C GLU A 382 14.63 45.81 24.77
N LYS A 383 15.65 45.65 23.90
CA LYS A 383 15.49 45.28 22.51
C LYS A 383 16.61 44.39 22.00
N LEU A 384 16.27 43.35 21.25
CA LEU A 384 17.26 42.56 20.50
C LEU A 384 17.56 43.21 19.14
N VAL A 385 18.83 43.31 18.78
CA VAL A 385 19.24 43.83 17.46
C VAL A 385 19.31 42.69 16.45
N ILE A 386 18.42 42.70 15.45
CA ILE A 386 18.36 41.73 14.35
C ILE A 386 19.05 42.31 13.12
N SER A 387 19.96 41.54 12.53
CA SER A 387 20.64 41.91 11.28
C SER A 387 20.14 41.07 10.11
N ALA A 388 19.86 41.72 8.99
CA ALA A 388 19.70 41.00 7.73
C ALA A 388 21.02 40.32 7.33
N PHE A 389 20.93 39.05 6.94
CA PHE A 389 22.08 38.19 6.67
C PHE A 389 21.93 37.50 5.30
N GLY A 390 22.87 37.74 4.39
CA GLY A 390 22.81 37.24 3.01
C GLY A 390 22.05 38.16 2.05
N GLU A 391 21.42 37.58 1.03
CA GLU A 391 20.72 38.30 -0.04
C GLU A 391 19.33 38.80 0.40
N HIS A 392 18.92 39.97 -0.10
CA HIS A 392 17.64 40.60 0.25
C HIS A 392 16.38 39.82 -0.19
N THR A 393 16.54 38.84 -1.07
CA THR A 393 15.47 37.97 -1.60
C THR A 393 15.49 36.56 -0.97
N GLY A 394 16.38 36.30 -0.02
CA GLY A 394 16.53 35.01 0.64
C GLY A 394 15.48 34.73 1.73
N SER A 395 15.52 33.51 2.26
CA SER A 395 14.68 33.03 3.37
C SER A 395 14.79 33.91 4.63
N ALA A 396 15.99 34.41 4.95
CA ALA A 396 16.22 35.34 6.05
C ALA A 396 15.37 36.61 5.95
N ALA A 397 15.18 37.15 4.74
CA ALA A 397 14.34 38.34 4.53
C ALA A 397 12.86 38.04 4.78
N ILE A 398 12.38 36.86 4.34
CA ILE A 398 11.01 36.40 4.60
C ILE A 398 10.79 36.25 6.11
N MET A 399 11.71 35.60 6.83
CA MET A 399 11.59 35.42 8.27
C MET A 399 11.62 36.76 9.02
N ASN A 400 12.53 37.66 8.65
CA ASN A 400 12.57 39.02 9.23
C ASN A 400 11.27 39.78 9.01
N TYR A 401 10.69 39.69 7.81
CA TYR A 401 9.40 40.30 7.52
C TYR A 401 8.29 39.75 8.44
N LEU A 402 8.19 38.42 8.58
CA LEU A 402 7.16 37.80 9.42
C LEU A 402 7.30 38.22 10.89
N ILE A 403 8.53 38.21 11.41
CA ILE A 403 8.79 38.57 12.81
C ILE A 403 8.57 40.07 13.05
N ALA A 404 8.84 40.93 12.07
CA ALA A 404 8.54 42.36 12.16
C ALA A 404 7.02 42.66 12.24
N HIS A 405 6.17 41.70 11.89
CA HIS A 405 4.71 41.78 12.03
C HIS A 405 4.19 40.93 13.20
N SER A 406 5.08 40.39 14.03
CA SER A 406 4.72 39.62 15.22
C SER A 406 4.45 40.52 16.43
N PRO A 407 3.81 40.01 17.49
CA PRO A 407 3.70 40.72 18.76
C PRO A 407 5.05 41.14 19.38
N LEU A 408 6.15 40.47 19.01
CA LEU A 408 7.50 40.79 19.49
C LEU A 408 8.11 42.01 18.80
N ALA A 409 7.54 42.52 17.71
CA ALA A 409 8.17 43.54 16.87
C ALA A 409 8.61 44.80 17.66
N SER A 410 7.86 45.20 18.69
CA SER A 410 8.21 46.36 19.53
C SER A 410 9.48 46.17 20.37
N ALA A 411 9.82 44.90 20.68
CA ALA A 411 11.01 44.49 21.43
C ALA A 411 12.19 44.10 20.52
N LEU A 412 12.08 44.34 19.20
CA LEU A 412 13.09 43.99 18.22
C LEU A 412 13.52 45.23 17.44
N LYS A 413 14.82 45.33 17.16
CA LYS A 413 15.40 46.37 16.30
C LYS A 413 15.96 45.73 15.05
N PHE A 414 15.28 45.92 13.92
CA PHE A 414 15.70 45.39 12.63
C PHE A 414 16.67 46.35 11.94
N GLU A 415 17.84 45.84 11.60
CA GLU A 415 18.88 46.58 10.90
C GLU A 415 19.10 45.99 9.49
N PRO A 416 19.24 46.82 8.46
CA PRO A 416 19.20 46.39 7.06
C PRO A 416 20.42 45.58 6.62
N ASN A 417 21.49 45.57 7.41
CA ASN A 417 22.72 44.83 7.16
C ASN A 417 23.58 44.74 8.44
N LEU A 418 24.68 43.99 8.36
CA LEU A 418 25.59 43.77 9.48
C LEU A 418 26.33 45.04 9.94
N PRO A 419 26.84 45.93 9.05
CA PRO A 419 27.41 47.22 9.46
C PRO A 419 26.46 48.09 10.30
N ALA A 420 25.19 48.17 9.91
CA ALA A 420 24.17 48.90 10.66
C ALA A 420 23.88 48.25 12.03
N ALA A 421 23.77 46.93 12.08
CA ALA A 421 23.64 46.17 13.34
C ALA A 421 24.85 46.37 14.27
N LEU A 422 26.07 46.41 13.72
CA LEU A 422 27.28 46.71 14.48
C LEU A 422 27.22 48.11 15.10
N ALA A 423 26.62 49.10 14.41
CA ALA A 423 26.47 50.48 14.90
C ALA A 423 25.38 50.60 15.96
N ALA A 424 24.34 49.79 15.83
CA ALA A 424 23.23 49.72 16.78
C ALA A 424 23.54 48.95 18.07
N THR A 425 24.65 48.20 18.12
CA THR A 425 24.97 47.26 19.21
C THR A 425 26.24 47.67 19.95
N PRO A 426 26.27 47.67 21.30
CA PRO A 426 27.46 47.97 22.10
C PRO A 426 28.59 46.97 21.85
N THR A 427 29.82 47.28 22.32
CA THR A 427 31.04 46.56 21.94
C THR A 427 30.99 45.05 22.17
N ASP A 428 30.36 44.63 23.26
CA ASP A 428 30.16 43.26 23.72
C ASP A 428 28.69 42.81 23.60
N GLY A 429 27.85 43.56 22.87
CA GLY A 429 26.44 43.23 22.72
C GLY A 429 26.18 42.06 21.76
N CYS A 430 24.93 41.60 21.76
CA CYS A 430 24.45 40.51 20.91
C CYS A 430 23.84 41.02 19.60
N ILE A 431 24.21 40.40 18.49
CA ILE A 431 23.55 40.56 17.18
C ILE A 431 22.86 39.25 16.83
N TYR A 432 21.57 39.33 16.53
CA TYR A 432 20.74 38.21 16.14
C TYR A 432 20.64 38.13 14.63
N ILE A 433 20.87 36.93 14.09
CA ILE A 433 20.72 36.61 12.68
C ILE A 433 19.59 35.60 12.60
N VAL A 434 18.59 35.86 11.77
CA VAL A 434 17.41 35.02 11.66
C VAL A 434 17.33 34.40 10.28
N ASP A 435 17.02 33.10 10.22
CA ASP A 435 16.76 32.39 8.98
C ASP A 435 15.79 31.22 9.21
N ASP A 436 15.35 30.59 8.13
CA ASP A 436 14.40 29.47 8.20
C ASP A 436 15.03 28.18 8.71
N CYS A 437 16.24 27.86 8.25
CA CYS A 437 16.88 26.60 8.54
C CYS A 437 18.42 26.59 8.56
N LEU A 438 18.95 25.66 9.36
CA LEU A 438 20.37 25.30 9.39
C LEU A 438 20.54 23.81 9.13
N LEU A 439 20.71 23.41 7.87
CA LEU A 439 20.85 22.00 7.51
C LEU A 439 22.32 21.55 7.59
N SER A 440 23.09 21.59 6.50
CA SER A 440 24.53 21.28 6.55
C SER A 440 25.40 22.39 7.14
N GLY A 441 24.83 23.59 7.36
CA GLY A 441 25.53 24.80 7.79
C GLY A 441 26.45 25.46 6.76
N THR A 442 26.60 24.86 5.57
CA THR A 442 27.52 25.31 4.54
C THR A 442 27.27 26.76 4.09
N GLN A 443 26.01 27.13 3.84
CA GLN A 443 25.66 28.47 3.33
C GLN A 443 25.93 29.57 4.35
N GLY A 444 25.55 29.38 5.61
CA GLY A 444 25.82 30.35 6.68
C GLY A 444 27.32 30.56 6.89
N LEU A 445 28.10 29.48 6.94
CA LEU A 445 29.56 29.54 7.06
C LEU A 445 30.24 30.19 5.85
N ASN A 446 29.75 29.91 4.64
CA ASN A 446 30.23 30.55 3.43
C ASN A 446 29.96 32.05 3.44
N THR A 447 28.77 32.47 3.89
CA THR A 447 28.40 33.89 4.01
C THR A 447 29.30 34.61 5.02
N LEU A 448 29.57 34.01 6.18
CA LEU A 448 30.54 34.54 7.15
C LEU A 448 31.95 34.62 6.57
N GLY A 449 32.37 33.58 5.84
CA GLY A 449 33.69 33.55 5.21
C GLY A 449 33.84 34.60 4.11
N ASP A 450 32.78 34.90 3.35
CA ASP A 450 32.75 35.98 2.36
C ASP A 450 32.82 37.36 3.04
N LEU A 451 32.00 37.59 4.09
CA LEU A 451 32.03 38.83 4.89
C LEU A 451 33.41 39.09 5.51
N MET A 452 34.08 38.04 5.99
CA MET A 452 35.38 38.15 6.64
C MET A 452 36.57 38.12 5.66
N GLY A 453 36.33 37.81 4.38
CA GLY A 453 37.39 37.64 3.38
C GLY A 453 38.27 36.41 3.61
N THR A 454 37.75 35.39 4.30
CA THR A 454 38.49 34.16 4.68
C THR A 454 38.15 32.97 3.79
N ARG A 455 37.07 33.04 3.01
CA ARG A 455 36.64 31.95 2.12
C ARG A 455 37.48 31.91 0.84
N LEU A 456 38.16 30.79 0.61
CA LEU A 456 38.77 30.49 -0.68
C LEU A 456 37.68 30.15 -1.71
N ARG A 457 37.46 31.04 -2.68
CA ARG A 457 36.44 30.87 -3.72
C ARG A 457 37.02 30.13 -4.94
N LYS A 458 36.28 29.13 -5.43
CA LYS A 458 36.47 28.56 -6.76
C LYS A 458 35.55 29.28 -7.75
N SER A 459 35.82 29.17 -9.05
CA SER A 459 35.05 29.84 -10.11
C SER A 459 33.54 29.55 -10.09
N HIS A 460 33.13 28.37 -9.61
CA HIS A 460 31.72 27.95 -9.51
C HIS A 460 31.07 28.26 -8.15
N HIS A 461 31.77 28.90 -7.21
CA HIS A 461 31.20 29.26 -5.92
C HIS A 461 30.39 30.55 -6.04
N THR A 462 29.13 30.52 -5.61
CA THR A 462 28.30 31.72 -5.45
C THR A 462 28.89 32.64 -4.38
N LEU A 463 28.98 33.94 -4.68
CA LEU A 463 29.29 34.99 -3.71
C LEU A 463 28.02 35.33 -2.93
N HIS A 464 28.02 35.12 -1.61
CA HIS A 464 26.81 35.33 -0.81
C HIS A 464 26.72 36.71 -0.16
N ALA A 465 27.86 37.37 0.05
CA ALA A 465 27.92 38.70 0.64
C ALA A 465 29.20 39.43 0.23
N PRO A 466 29.19 40.77 0.11
CA PRO A 466 30.40 41.55 -0.05
C PRO A 466 31.26 41.51 1.22
N GLU A 467 32.58 41.59 1.05
CA GLU A 467 33.52 41.62 2.15
C GLU A 467 33.36 42.91 2.99
N LEU A 468 33.43 42.76 4.32
CA LEU A 468 33.30 43.88 5.25
C LEU A 468 34.54 44.79 5.24
N SER A 469 34.35 46.05 5.60
CA SER A 469 35.45 46.97 5.86
C SER A 469 36.36 46.44 6.99
N THR A 470 37.65 46.82 6.99
CA THR A 470 38.58 46.44 8.06
C THR A 470 38.09 46.87 9.46
N GLY A 471 37.41 48.02 9.54
CA GLY A 471 36.79 48.52 10.76
C GLY A 471 35.66 47.61 11.25
N ASP A 472 34.75 47.23 10.35
CA ASP A 472 33.61 46.37 10.70
C ASP A 472 34.04 44.94 11.04
N LYS A 473 35.05 44.39 10.35
CA LYS A 473 35.65 43.11 10.72
C LYS A 473 36.19 43.12 12.16
N ARG A 474 36.86 44.21 12.56
CA ARG A 474 37.37 44.36 13.93
C ARG A 474 36.23 44.45 14.95
N ARG A 475 35.16 45.18 14.62
CA ARG A 475 33.97 45.29 15.48
C ARG A 475 33.26 43.96 15.63
N LEU A 476 33.07 43.23 14.53
CA LEU A 476 32.38 41.93 14.50
C LEU A 476 33.09 40.89 15.37
N LYS A 477 34.43 40.87 15.38
CA LYS A 477 35.24 39.98 16.23
C LYS A 477 35.04 40.20 17.74
N ASN A 478 34.41 41.29 18.14
CA ASN A 478 34.12 41.59 19.55
C ASN A 478 32.63 41.42 19.88
N ARG A 479 31.78 41.03 18.92
CA ARG A 479 30.33 40.87 19.14
C ARG A 479 29.96 39.43 19.44
N HIS A 480 28.88 39.26 20.20
CA HIS A 480 28.19 37.98 20.30
C HIS A 480 27.24 37.79 19.14
N LEU A 481 27.34 36.65 18.43
CA LEU A 481 26.43 36.30 17.35
C LEU A 481 25.44 35.24 17.80
N ARG A 482 24.17 35.45 17.49
CA ARG A 482 23.06 34.54 17.80
C ARG A 482 22.37 34.16 16.48
N PHE A 483 22.70 32.99 15.97
CA PHE A 483 22.08 32.46 14.75
C PHE A 483 20.80 31.73 15.13
N THR A 484 19.65 32.29 14.77
CA THR A 484 18.32 31.85 15.19
C THR A 484 17.59 31.26 14.01
N TYR A 485 17.24 29.99 14.10
CA TYR A 485 16.61 29.24 13.01
C TYR A 485 15.27 28.65 13.41
N GLY A 486 14.35 28.52 12.47
CA GLY A 486 13.13 27.73 12.69
C GLY A 486 13.46 26.24 12.86
N VAL A 487 14.19 25.67 11.90
CA VAL A 487 14.54 24.24 11.83
C VAL A 487 16.05 24.05 11.71
N VAL A 488 16.65 23.17 12.50
CA VAL A 488 18.08 22.87 12.40
C VAL A 488 18.34 21.38 12.31
N MET A 489 19.45 21.00 11.69
CA MET A 489 20.00 19.66 11.80
C MET A 489 21.15 19.64 12.80
N ASP A 490 21.28 18.53 13.54
CA ASP A 490 22.38 18.33 14.49
C ASP A 490 23.75 18.40 13.80
N GLU A 491 23.86 17.96 12.55
CA GLU A 491 25.08 18.12 11.74
C GLU A 491 25.43 19.59 11.50
N GLY A 492 24.45 20.43 11.15
CA GLY A 492 24.64 21.87 10.98
C GLY A 492 25.09 22.54 12.26
N ILE A 493 24.48 22.18 13.39
CA ILE A 493 24.88 22.62 14.73
C ILE A 493 26.34 22.22 15.02
N LYS A 494 26.68 20.95 14.85
CA LYS A 494 28.05 20.43 15.06
C LYS A 494 29.06 21.19 14.20
N ARG A 495 28.70 21.54 12.97
CA ARG A 495 29.56 22.29 12.06
C ARG A 495 29.79 23.73 12.51
N PHE A 496 28.72 24.41 12.94
CA PHE A 496 28.77 25.77 13.50
C PHE A 496 29.50 25.83 14.85
N GLN A 497 29.47 24.77 15.64
CA GLN A 497 30.19 24.68 16.92
C GLN A 497 31.62 24.12 16.75
N GLY A 498 31.94 23.60 15.55
CA GLY A 498 33.16 22.88 15.24
C GLY A 498 34.30 23.74 14.70
N LYS A 499 35.25 23.07 14.05
CA LYS A 499 36.43 23.71 13.44
C LYS A 499 36.10 24.56 12.22
N ASP A 500 34.98 24.28 11.54
CA ASP A 500 34.60 24.99 10.32
C ASP A 500 34.18 26.44 10.59
N TYR A 501 33.51 26.71 11.71
CA TYR A 501 33.22 28.09 12.14
C TYR A 501 34.48 28.90 12.39
N ALA A 502 35.49 28.31 13.03
CA ALA A 502 36.76 29.00 13.30
C ALA A 502 37.50 29.44 12.02
N LYS A 503 37.28 28.74 10.87
CA LYS A 503 37.85 29.13 9.57
C LYS A 503 37.32 30.46 9.06
N THR A 504 36.17 30.93 9.56
CA THR A 504 35.62 32.25 9.22
C THR A 504 36.45 33.40 9.80
N GLY A 505 37.32 33.12 10.79
CA GLY A 505 38.11 34.13 11.50
C GLY A 505 37.39 34.76 12.70
N LEU A 506 36.27 34.18 13.12
CA LEU A 506 35.49 34.57 14.30
C LEU A 506 35.68 33.58 15.45
N ASP A 507 35.55 34.06 16.70
CA ASP A 507 35.63 33.20 17.88
C ASP A 507 34.31 32.42 18.07
N LYS A 508 34.40 31.09 18.03
CA LYS A 508 33.25 30.20 18.26
C LYS A 508 32.60 30.41 19.64
N ARG A 509 33.33 30.90 20.64
CA ARG A 509 32.78 31.18 21.99
C ARG A 509 31.78 32.34 21.98
N GLN A 510 31.88 33.21 20.98
CA GLN A 510 30.98 34.34 20.82
C GLN A 510 29.72 33.99 20.00
N ALA A 511 29.70 32.83 19.35
CA ALA A 511 28.59 32.37 18.52
C ALA A 511 27.72 31.34 19.25
N LYS A 512 26.40 31.47 19.11
CA LYS A 512 25.43 30.48 19.58
C LYS A 512 24.39 30.23 18.50
N VAL A 513 24.06 28.96 18.28
CA VAL A 513 22.93 28.56 17.45
C VAL A 513 21.71 28.41 18.36
N LEU A 514 20.63 29.09 18.01
CA LEU A 514 19.33 29.05 18.64
C LEU A 514 18.34 28.48 17.63
N PHE A 515 17.41 27.66 18.09
CA PHE A 515 16.48 26.98 17.20
C PHE A 515 15.18 26.59 17.87
N GLY A 516 14.12 26.48 17.07
CA GLY A 516 12.85 25.94 17.51
C GLY A 516 12.77 24.42 17.42
N THR A 517 13.09 23.86 16.25
CA THR A 517 12.95 22.43 15.96
C THR A 517 14.26 21.81 15.48
N ILE A 518 14.54 20.57 15.90
CA ILE A 518 15.71 19.79 15.48
C ILE A 518 15.32 18.59 14.60
N GLU A 519 16.04 18.42 13.51
CA GLU A 519 15.94 17.31 12.55
C GLU A 519 17.21 16.43 12.64
N PRO A 520 17.11 15.19 13.15
CA PRO A 520 18.27 14.32 13.30
C PRO A 520 18.90 13.93 11.94
N SER A 521 20.22 14.14 11.77
CA SER A 521 20.91 13.81 10.53
C SER A 521 21.06 12.31 10.28
N SER A 522 20.97 11.47 11.32
CA SER A 522 21.01 10.01 11.16
C SER A 522 19.77 9.42 10.47
N SER A 523 18.67 10.19 10.39
CA SER A 523 17.36 9.73 9.92
C SER A 523 17.23 9.77 8.40
N LYS A 524 18.03 8.98 7.66
CA LYS A 524 17.87 8.83 6.20
C LYS A 524 16.65 7.94 5.90
N ILE A 525 15.88 8.29 4.88
CA ILE A 525 14.58 7.64 4.58
C ILE A 525 14.69 6.20 4.08
N PHE A 526 15.80 5.84 3.43
CA PHE A 526 16.03 4.48 2.94
C PHE A 526 16.90 3.65 3.89
N ASN A 527 17.17 4.13 5.10
CA ASN A 527 17.78 3.28 6.13
C ASN A 527 16.75 2.25 6.63
N PRO A 528 17.17 1.02 7.01
CA PRO A 528 16.26 0.00 7.56
C PRO A 528 15.47 0.48 8.78
N LEU A 529 16.09 1.34 9.60
CA LEU A 529 15.48 1.98 10.78
C LEU A 529 15.18 3.47 10.52
N GLY A 530 14.97 3.83 9.26
CA GLY A 530 14.60 5.17 8.84
C GLY A 530 13.18 5.56 9.27
N PRO A 531 12.78 6.81 9.02
CA PRO A 531 11.48 7.33 9.42
C PRO A 531 10.31 6.80 8.57
N VAL A 532 10.57 6.24 7.38
CA VAL A 532 9.53 5.74 6.48
C VAL A 532 9.27 4.26 6.75
N GLY A 533 8.01 3.93 7.09
CA GLY A 533 7.55 2.55 7.28
C GLY A 533 7.35 1.81 5.95
N TRP A 534 8.42 1.18 5.45
CA TRP A 534 8.40 0.27 4.30
C TRP A 534 7.72 -1.06 4.66
N LEU A 535 6.99 -1.65 3.71
CA LEU A 535 6.35 -2.97 3.89
C LEU A 535 7.35 -4.11 3.88
N SER A 536 8.41 -3.95 3.10
CA SER A 536 9.50 -4.92 2.98
C SER A 536 10.82 -4.23 2.64
N GLU A 537 11.92 -4.96 2.87
CA GLU A 537 13.24 -4.56 2.40
C GLU A 537 13.31 -4.43 0.87
N GLU A 538 12.61 -5.30 0.14
CA GLU A 538 12.52 -5.27 -1.32
C GLU A 538 11.83 -3.99 -1.82
N GLU A 539 10.70 -3.59 -1.22
CA GLU A 539 10.01 -2.33 -1.57
C GLU A 539 10.94 -1.12 -1.33
N ARG A 540 11.64 -1.10 -0.18
CA ARG A 540 12.59 -0.05 0.16
C ARG A 540 13.70 0.05 -0.87
N ASP A 541 14.29 -1.07 -1.24
CA ASP A 541 15.46 -1.11 -2.12
C ASP A 541 15.10 -0.80 -3.58
N ASP A 542 13.95 -1.29 -4.09
CA ASP A 542 13.42 -0.89 -5.39
C ASP A 542 13.15 0.62 -5.44
N MET A 543 12.46 1.15 -4.42
CA MET A 543 12.17 2.59 -4.36
C MET A 543 13.44 3.43 -4.25
N LYS A 544 14.44 2.99 -3.48
CA LYS A 544 15.73 3.67 -3.38
C LYS A 544 16.43 3.71 -4.73
N ALA A 545 16.55 2.56 -5.41
CA ALA A 545 17.19 2.46 -6.71
C ALA A 545 16.49 3.35 -7.75
N PHE A 546 15.16 3.31 -7.79
CA PHE A 546 14.36 4.18 -8.63
C PHE A 546 14.61 5.67 -8.32
N CYS A 547 14.51 6.09 -7.06
CA CYS A 547 14.76 7.48 -6.68
C CYS A 547 16.18 7.95 -7.00
N GLU A 548 17.18 7.08 -6.87
CA GLU A 548 18.58 7.37 -7.17
C GLU A 548 18.80 7.52 -8.68
N GLU A 549 18.20 6.65 -9.50
CA GLU A 549 18.25 6.74 -10.96
C GLU A 549 17.64 8.06 -11.45
N ILE A 550 16.41 8.36 -11.02
CA ILE A 550 15.72 9.61 -11.37
C ILE A 550 16.54 10.82 -10.90
N GLY A 551 16.99 10.80 -9.64
CA GLY A 551 17.80 11.86 -9.04
C GLY A 551 19.11 12.11 -9.78
N TYR A 552 19.79 11.05 -10.20
CA TYR A 552 20.98 11.14 -11.03
C TYR A 552 20.64 11.78 -12.38
N ASN A 553 19.60 11.31 -13.06
CA ASN A 553 19.19 11.81 -14.38
C ASN A 553 18.80 13.30 -14.35
N VAL A 554 17.96 13.73 -13.41
CA VAL A 554 17.52 15.13 -13.33
C VAL A 554 18.65 16.11 -13.02
N LEU A 555 19.75 15.65 -12.42
CA LEU A 555 20.91 16.49 -12.12
C LEU A 555 21.86 16.71 -13.31
N GLU A 556 21.60 16.12 -14.48
CA GLU A 556 22.49 16.21 -15.64
C GLU A 556 22.86 17.66 -15.99
N ARG A 557 21.84 18.48 -16.28
CA ARG A 557 22.01 19.89 -16.65
C ARG A 557 22.79 20.66 -15.58
N ARG A 558 22.36 20.54 -14.32
CA ARG A 558 23.00 21.21 -13.18
C ARG A 558 24.45 20.78 -13.00
N SER A 559 24.75 19.50 -13.24
CA SER A 559 26.11 18.96 -13.15
C SER A 559 27.01 19.54 -14.24
N ALA A 560 26.51 19.70 -15.47
CA ALA A 560 27.24 20.31 -16.57
C ALA A 560 27.50 21.81 -16.32
N GLU A 561 26.45 22.57 -15.96
CA GLU A 561 26.54 24.01 -15.69
C GLU A 561 27.54 24.34 -14.57
N LYS A 562 27.63 23.48 -13.55
CA LYS A 562 28.51 23.67 -12.39
C LYS A 562 29.82 22.91 -12.47
N ALA A 563 30.10 22.25 -13.60
CA ALA A 563 31.27 21.41 -13.80
C ALA A 563 31.49 20.38 -12.65
N TRP A 564 30.42 19.71 -12.24
CA TRP A 564 30.49 18.68 -11.21
C TRP A 564 31.15 17.41 -11.74
N THR A 565 31.91 16.74 -10.88
CA THR A 565 32.33 15.36 -11.15
C THR A 565 31.14 14.40 -11.10
N ASP A 566 31.23 13.29 -11.83
CA ASP A 566 30.23 12.23 -11.80
C ASP A 566 29.95 11.71 -10.38
N ASN A 567 31.01 11.54 -9.57
CA ASN A 567 30.88 11.15 -8.16
C ASN A 567 30.02 12.13 -7.36
N ARG A 568 30.18 13.45 -7.60
CA ARG A 568 29.36 14.47 -6.92
C ARG A 568 27.90 14.41 -7.36
N ARG A 569 27.64 14.11 -8.64
CA ARG A 569 26.28 13.92 -9.18
C ARG A 569 25.61 12.71 -8.52
N LYS A 570 26.29 11.56 -8.47
CA LYS A 570 25.83 10.34 -7.79
C LYS A 570 25.54 10.57 -6.31
N GLU A 571 26.48 11.18 -5.58
CA GLU A 571 26.30 11.54 -4.16
C GLU A 571 25.12 12.50 -3.91
N SER A 572 24.68 13.22 -4.94
CA SER A 572 23.57 14.18 -4.84
C SER A 572 22.24 13.62 -5.37
N ALA A 573 22.21 12.39 -5.88
CA ALA A 573 21.02 11.82 -6.50
C ALA A 573 19.84 11.69 -5.52
N LEU A 574 20.09 11.31 -4.28
CA LEU A 574 19.08 11.22 -3.22
C LEU A 574 19.05 12.48 -2.32
N GLY A 575 19.41 13.64 -2.86
CA GLY A 575 19.61 14.89 -2.13
C GLY A 575 21.09 15.13 -1.85
N PHE A 576 21.48 16.40 -1.77
CA PHE A 576 22.89 16.80 -1.72
C PHE A 576 23.63 16.17 -0.53
N SER A 577 24.78 15.57 -0.82
CA SER A 577 25.62 14.86 0.15
C SER A 577 24.90 13.65 0.78
N ASP A 578 24.05 13.00 -0.01
CA ASP A 578 23.27 11.83 0.34
C ASP A 578 22.50 11.97 1.66
N MET A 579 21.88 13.14 1.85
CA MET A 579 21.15 13.45 3.09
C MET A 579 19.77 12.80 3.15
N GLN A 580 19.17 12.48 1.99
CA GLN A 580 17.91 11.76 1.86
C GLN A 580 16.79 12.31 2.76
N ARG A 581 16.58 13.63 2.75
CA ARG A 581 15.53 14.27 3.56
C ARG A 581 14.20 14.32 2.83
N LEU A 582 13.15 14.49 3.63
CA LEU A 582 11.81 14.81 3.17
C LEU A 582 11.35 16.10 3.86
N LEU A 583 12.06 17.19 3.58
CA LEU A 583 11.85 18.50 4.18
C LEU A 583 11.40 19.49 3.10
N VAL A 584 10.29 20.19 3.33
CA VAL A 584 9.76 21.18 2.37
C VAL A 584 9.33 22.43 3.12
N PHE A 585 9.66 23.60 2.57
CA PHE A 585 9.19 24.89 3.04
C PHE A 585 8.25 25.52 1.99
N PRO A 586 7.40 26.48 2.36
CA PRO A 586 6.42 27.08 1.45
C PRO A 586 7.04 27.73 0.21
N TYR A 587 8.21 28.36 0.34
CA TYR A 587 8.83 29.16 -0.73
C TYR A 587 10.04 28.47 -1.37
N ASN A 588 10.60 27.41 -0.78
CA ASN A 588 11.72 26.66 -1.32
C ASN A 588 11.74 25.19 -0.84
N VAL A 589 12.51 24.36 -1.54
CA VAL A 589 12.83 23.00 -1.10
C VAL A 589 14.33 22.94 -0.84
N PRO A 590 14.76 22.56 0.37
CA PRO A 590 16.18 22.40 0.63
C PRO A 590 16.82 21.34 -0.25
N LYS A 591 18.04 21.60 -0.74
CA LYS A 591 18.76 20.71 -1.66
C LYS A 591 19.15 19.36 -1.04
N THR A 592 19.02 19.22 0.28
CA THR A 592 19.19 17.95 1.02
C THR A 592 17.97 17.05 0.95
N THR A 593 16.81 17.57 0.52
CA THR A 593 15.61 16.79 0.24
C THR A 593 15.80 15.97 -1.03
N LEU A 594 15.12 14.82 -1.11
CA LEU A 594 15.15 13.96 -2.29
C LEU A 594 15.05 14.76 -3.59
N THR A 595 16.05 14.59 -4.46
CA THR A 595 16.24 15.43 -5.65
C THR A 595 15.04 15.40 -6.60
N LEU A 596 14.44 14.22 -6.79
CA LEU A 596 13.25 14.05 -7.63
C LEU A 596 12.05 14.90 -7.17
N LEU A 597 12.01 15.34 -5.91
CA LEU A 597 10.90 16.14 -5.39
C LEU A 597 10.96 17.60 -5.82
N TRP A 598 12.11 18.11 -6.28
CA TRP A 598 12.29 19.54 -6.53
C TRP A 598 13.06 19.92 -7.79
N GLU A 599 13.92 19.04 -8.32
CA GLU A 599 14.64 19.30 -9.56
C GLU A 599 13.82 18.86 -10.77
N ARG A 600 13.75 19.72 -11.78
CA ARG A 600 13.10 19.42 -13.05
C ARG A 600 14.13 18.98 -14.08
N SER A 601 13.78 17.99 -14.88
CA SER A 601 14.54 17.66 -16.10
C SER A 601 13.80 18.11 -17.35
N ILE A 602 14.53 18.74 -18.27
CA ILE A 602 14.07 19.20 -19.57
C ILE A 602 15.00 18.59 -20.62
N GLY A 603 14.48 17.84 -21.58
CA GLY A 603 15.27 17.16 -22.62
C GLY A 603 14.70 15.77 -22.94
N ASP A 604 15.59 14.84 -23.26
CA ASP A 604 15.26 13.44 -23.59
C ASP A 604 14.65 12.70 -22.39
N PHE A 605 15.12 13.02 -21.18
CA PHE A 605 14.51 12.59 -19.93
C PHE A 605 13.63 13.70 -19.34
N LYS A 606 12.32 13.47 -19.28
CA LYS A 606 11.36 14.43 -18.73
C LYS A 606 10.96 14.04 -17.32
N TRP A 607 11.14 14.94 -16.38
CA TRP A 607 10.70 14.77 -15.00
C TRP A 607 10.13 16.06 -14.44
N ASN A 608 8.88 15.98 -13.98
CA ASN A 608 8.17 17.08 -13.34
C ASN A 608 8.14 16.84 -11.82
N PRO A 609 8.88 17.62 -11.02
CA PRO A 609 8.87 17.48 -9.57
C PRO A 609 7.54 17.96 -8.98
N LEU A 610 7.15 17.39 -7.83
CA LEU A 610 5.98 17.86 -7.09
C LEU A 610 6.18 19.28 -6.54
N PHE A 611 7.38 19.59 -6.06
CA PHE A 611 7.73 20.88 -5.44
C PHE A 611 8.78 21.62 -6.28
N PRO A 612 8.43 22.17 -7.46
CA PRO A 612 9.40 22.76 -8.37
C PRO A 612 10.19 23.92 -7.73
N GLY A 613 11.52 23.83 -7.81
CA GLY A 613 12.46 24.92 -7.49
C GLY A 613 12.38 26.10 -8.48
N PHE A 614 13.03 27.23 -8.16
CA PHE A 614 13.09 28.42 -9.03
C PHE A 614 14.43 28.57 -9.75
N ASP A 615 15.38 27.65 -9.52
CA ASP A 615 16.76 27.72 -10.03
C ASP A 615 16.83 27.56 -11.56
#